data_AF-A0ABD0R5Z2-F1
#
_entry.id   AF-A0ABD0R5Z2-F1
#
_cell.length_a   1.000
_cell.length_b   1.000
_cell.length_c   1.000
_cell.angle_alpha   90.00
_cell.angle_beta   90.00
_cell.angle_gamma   90.00
#
_symmetry.space_group_name_H-M   'P 1'
#
loop_
_entity.id
_entity.type
_entity.pdbx_description
1 polymer ?
#
loop_
_entity_poly.entity_id
_entity_poly.type
_entity_poly.pdbx_seq_one_letter_code
_entity_poly.pdbx_strand_id
1 'polypeptide(L)'
;MHKLRGGPGPPVQDIYEFSLDEEDPKVFLGARSARVVSPAADYIRSEHEQAGMFSLPQMEAGQEPIEPMVPLKKKRKRCGVCGPCMRKENCGTCSNCLNRKIGHQICKLRKCDELKRRKSPWE
;
A
#
# COMPACT_ATOMS: atom_id res chain seq x y z
N MET A 1 -23.59 -18.80 -37.89
CA MET A 1 -24.86 -18.90 -37.15
C MET A 1 -24.56 -19.84 -35.98
N HIS A 2 -24.55 -19.44 -34.70
CA HIS A 2 -25.68 -19.04 -33.86
C HIS A 2 -25.25 -18.02 -32.79
N LYS A 3 -25.95 -16.89 -32.70
CA LYS A 3 -25.93 -15.95 -31.56
C LYS A 3 -26.91 -16.48 -30.52
N LEU A 4 -26.48 -16.69 -29.27
CA LEU A 4 -27.40 -16.77 -28.15
C LEU A 4 -27.48 -15.39 -27.50
N ARG A 5 -28.65 -14.77 -27.64
CA ARG A 5 -29.04 -13.51 -27.01
C ARG A 5 -29.34 -13.81 -25.54
N GLY A 6 -28.56 -13.24 -24.62
CA GLY A 6 -28.95 -13.12 -23.22
C GLY A 6 -29.94 -11.96 -23.08
N GLY A 7 -31.05 -12.20 -22.39
CA GLY A 7 -32.18 -11.26 -22.25
C GLY A 7 -31.89 -10.02 -21.40
N PRO A 8 -32.90 -9.15 -21.19
CA PRO A 8 -32.73 -7.91 -20.44
C PRO A 8 -32.41 -8.22 -18.97
N GLY A 9 -31.31 -7.64 -18.49
CA GLY A 9 -30.95 -7.68 -17.07
C GLY A 9 -31.98 -6.95 -16.22
N PRO A 10 -32.10 -7.29 -14.93
CA PRO A 10 -33.05 -6.65 -14.02
C PRO A 10 -32.77 -5.14 -13.93
N PRO A 11 -33.81 -4.30 -13.73
CA PRO A 11 -33.65 -2.86 -13.71
C PRO A 11 -32.75 -2.43 -12.55
N VAL A 12 -31.82 -1.52 -12.85
CA VAL A 12 -31.00 -0.84 -11.85
C VAL A 12 -31.94 -0.01 -10.98
N GLN A 13 -32.10 -0.40 -9.72
CA GLN A 13 -32.77 0.44 -8.74
C GLN A 13 -31.82 1.57 -8.35
N ASP A 14 -32.29 2.80 -8.55
CA ASP A 14 -31.58 4.05 -8.30
C ASP A 14 -31.52 4.28 -6.79
N ILE A 15 -30.39 3.97 -6.16
CA ILE A 15 -30.20 4.04 -4.69
C ILE A 15 -29.78 5.46 -4.28
N TYR A 16 -30.35 6.49 -4.91
CA TYR A 16 -30.12 7.87 -4.50
C TYR A 16 -31.43 8.62 -4.33
N GLU A 17 -32.06 8.40 -3.18
CA GLU A 17 -33.00 9.35 -2.62
C GLU A 17 -32.59 9.62 -1.16
N PHE A 18 -31.78 10.66 -1.00
CA PHE A 18 -31.31 11.16 0.29
C PHE A 18 -32.46 11.99 0.88
N SER A 19 -33.25 11.42 1.79
CA SER A 19 -34.26 12.17 2.55
C SER A 19 -33.54 13.18 3.44
N LEU A 20 -33.76 14.47 3.15
CA LEU A 20 -33.12 15.63 3.77
C LEU A 20 -33.97 16.11 4.94
N ASP A 21 -34.13 15.33 6.00
CA ASP A 21 -34.87 15.79 7.17
C ASP A 21 -34.23 15.31 8.48
N GLU A 22 -33.81 16.33 9.23
CA GLU A 22 -33.64 16.41 10.69
C GLU A 22 -32.30 15.95 11.33
N GLU A 23 -31.59 16.99 11.79
CA GLU A 23 -30.59 17.02 12.86
C GLU A 23 -29.19 16.45 12.59
N ASP A 24 -28.22 17.35 12.45
CA ASP A 24 -26.78 17.07 12.42
C ASP A 24 -26.25 16.99 13.86
N PRO A 25 -26.03 15.79 14.46
CA PRO A 25 -25.21 15.69 15.63
C PRO A 25 -23.76 15.88 15.19
N LYS A 26 -23.30 17.12 15.29
CA LYS A 26 -21.90 17.55 15.26
C LYS A 26 -20.95 16.43 15.70
N VAL A 27 -20.40 15.72 14.72
CA VAL A 27 -19.44 14.64 14.94
C VAL A 27 -18.19 15.24 15.57
N PHE A 28 -18.09 15.11 16.89
CA PHE A 28 -16.87 15.39 17.62
C PHE A 28 -15.87 14.28 17.25
N LEU A 29 -14.91 14.58 16.37
CA LEU A 29 -13.76 13.71 16.06
C LEU A 29 -12.77 13.69 17.25
N GLY A 30 -13.27 13.22 18.38
CA GLY A 30 -12.56 13.23 19.66
C GLY A 30 -12.98 12.07 20.55
N ALA A 31 -13.15 10.88 19.98
CA ALA A 31 -13.33 9.66 20.77
C ALA A 31 -12.12 8.76 20.57
N ARG A 32 -11.36 8.52 21.65
CA ARG A 32 -10.44 7.39 21.73
C ARG A 32 -11.29 6.15 21.45
N SER A 33 -11.12 5.54 20.27
CA SER A 33 -11.82 4.31 19.91
C SER A 33 -11.60 3.29 21.01
N ALA A 34 -12.63 3.04 21.83
CA ALA A 34 -12.69 1.83 22.62
C ALA A 34 -12.61 0.69 21.61
N ARG A 35 -11.54 -0.10 21.69
CA ARG A 35 -11.26 -1.17 20.74
C ARG A 35 -12.41 -2.17 20.76
N VAL A 36 -13.33 -2.07 19.81
CA VAL A 36 -14.28 -3.14 19.53
C VAL A 36 -13.53 -4.15 18.68
N VAL A 37 -12.73 -5.01 19.32
CA VAL A 37 -12.17 -6.18 18.64
C VAL A 37 -13.19 -7.30 18.73
N SER A 38 -13.44 -7.97 17.61
CA SER A 38 -14.35 -9.11 17.62
C SER A 38 -13.74 -10.25 18.45
N PRO A 39 -14.57 -11.09 19.10
CA PRO A 39 -14.08 -12.24 19.88
C PRO A 39 -13.16 -13.17 19.07
N ALA A 40 -13.38 -13.29 17.75
CA ALA A 40 -12.53 -14.06 16.85
C ALA A 40 -11.13 -13.42 16.68
N ALA A 41 -11.05 -12.10 16.60
CA ALA A 41 -9.76 -11.42 16.51
C ALA A 41 -8.99 -11.43 17.84
N ASP A 42 -9.67 -11.51 18.99
CA ASP A 42 -9.02 -11.78 20.28
C ASP A 42 -8.42 -13.19 20.33
N TYR A 43 -9.18 -14.21 19.92
CA TYR A 43 -8.69 -15.59 19.85
C TYR A 43 -7.49 -15.72 18.92
N ILE A 44 -7.56 -15.14 17.72
CA ILE A 44 -6.42 -15.15 16.78
C ILE A 44 -5.20 -14.48 17.42
N ARG A 45 -5.38 -13.35 18.14
CA ARG A 45 -4.26 -12.69 18.82
C ARG A 45 -3.67 -13.55 19.94
N SER A 46 -4.51 -14.17 20.78
CA SER A 46 -4.03 -14.99 21.89
C SER A 46 -3.30 -16.24 21.39
N GLU A 47 -3.77 -16.87 20.33
CA GLU A 47 -3.09 -18.03 19.73
C GLU A 47 -1.73 -17.63 19.14
N HIS A 48 -1.66 -16.48 18.47
CA HIS A 48 -0.41 -15.94 17.94
C HIS A 48 0.58 -15.56 19.06
N GLU A 49 0.09 -15.07 20.19
CA GLU A 49 0.88 -14.76 21.39
C GLU A 49 1.38 -16.04 22.08
N GLN A 50 0.50 -17.02 22.33
CA GLN A 50 0.83 -18.31 22.95
C GLN A 50 1.81 -19.13 22.11
N ALA A 51 1.72 -19.05 20.77
CA ALA A 51 2.66 -19.70 19.86
C ALA A 51 4.00 -18.94 19.74
N GLY A 52 4.20 -17.81 20.44
CA GLY A 52 5.41 -17.00 20.37
C GLY A 52 5.62 -16.31 19.01
N MET A 53 4.57 -16.22 18.19
CA MET A 53 4.62 -15.74 16.81
C MET A 53 4.38 -14.23 16.67
N PHE A 54 4.07 -13.51 17.77
CA PHE A 54 3.73 -12.08 17.75
C PHE A 54 4.43 -11.23 18.82
N SER A 55 5.68 -11.54 19.17
CA SER A 55 6.48 -10.62 19.98
C SER A 55 7.12 -9.54 19.10
N LEU A 56 6.39 -8.44 18.89
CA LEU A 56 7.01 -7.16 18.51
C LEU A 56 7.70 -6.61 19.77
N PRO A 57 8.97 -6.15 19.74
CA PRO A 57 9.67 -5.78 20.97
C PRO A 57 8.98 -4.59 21.64
N GLN A 58 8.50 -4.83 22.85
CA GLN A 58 8.15 -3.78 23.80
C GLN A 58 9.46 -3.10 24.19
N MET A 59 9.54 -1.80 23.89
CA MET A 59 10.64 -0.92 24.23
C MET A 59 10.88 -0.89 25.76
N GLU A 60 11.78 -1.73 26.24
CA GLU A 60 12.39 -1.62 27.57
C GLU A 60 13.92 -1.54 27.38
N ALA A 61 14.53 -0.61 28.10
CA ALA A 61 15.89 -0.15 27.89
C ALA A 61 16.93 -1.22 28.21
N GLY A 62 17.82 -1.49 27.24
CA GLY A 62 19.11 -2.13 27.46
C GLY A 62 19.13 -3.65 27.31
N GLN A 63 19.29 -4.14 26.06
CA GLN A 63 20.10 -5.33 25.74
C GLN A 63 20.31 -5.39 24.21
N GLU A 64 21.52 -5.78 23.81
CA GLU A 64 22.09 -5.88 22.46
C GLU A 64 21.17 -6.43 21.35
N PRO A 65 21.31 -5.96 20.09
CA PRO A 65 20.46 -6.34 18.98
C PRO A 65 20.72 -7.78 18.50
N ILE A 66 19.72 -8.65 18.64
CA ILE A 66 19.68 -9.95 17.97
C ILE A 66 19.47 -9.69 16.47
N GLU A 67 20.47 -10.03 15.68
CA GLU A 67 20.49 -9.81 14.23
C GLU A 67 19.36 -10.58 13.52
N PRO A 68 18.55 -9.93 12.67
CA PRO A 68 17.63 -10.65 11.81
C PRO A 68 18.43 -11.44 10.76
N MET A 69 18.45 -12.76 10.94
CA MET A 69 18.96 -13.73 9.96
C MET A 69 18.30 -13.47 8.60
N VAL A 70 19.15 -13.17 7.62
CA VAL A 70 18.86 -12.78 6.23
C VAL A 70 18.24 -11.39 6.07
N PRO A 71 19.05 -10.33 5.87
CA PRO A 71 18.50 -9.03 5.49
C PRO A 71 17.81 -9.15 4.14
N LEU A 72 16.48 -9.17 4.13
CA LEU A 72 15.69 -8.97 2.92
C LEU A 72 16.18 -7.65 2.30
N LYS A 73 16.90 -7.75 1.17
CA LYS A 73 17.58 -6.62 0.54
C LYS A 73 16.58 -5.49 0.33
N LYS A 74 16.65 -4.48 1.21
CA LYS A 74 15.71 -3.36 1.23
C LYS A 74 15.79 -2.64 -0.13
N LYS A 75 14.64 -2.46 -0.78
CA LYS A 75 14.56 -1.71 -2.06
C LYS A 75 15.14 -0.31 -1.84
N ARG A 76 16.05 0.10 -2.72
CA ARG A 76 16.67 1.45 -2.68
C ARG A 76 15.62 2.52 -2.94
N LYS A 77 15.70 3.63 -2.20
CA LYS A 77 14.84 4.81 -2.39
C LYS A 77 15.45 5.77 -3.42
N ARG A 78 14.60 6.62 -4.00
CA ARG A 78 15.02 7.74 -4.87
C ARG A 78 15.67 8.85 -4.03
N CYS A 79 16.57 9.62 -4.63
CA CYS A 79 17.22 10.75 -3.94
C CYS A 79 16.35 12.01 -3.84
N GLY A 80 15.42 12.20 -4.77
CA GLY A 80 14.53 13.37 -4.79
C GLY A 80 15.15 14.63 -5.40
N VAL A 81 16.48 14.78 -5.41
CA VAL A 81 17.18 16.03 -5.80
C VAL A 81 17.72 16.05 -7.22
N CYS A 82 17.92 14.90 -7.88
CA CYS A 82 18.46 14.86 -9.25
C CYS A 82 17.44 15.36 -10.30
N GLY A 83 17.92 15.82 -11.46
CA GLY A 83 17.09 16.27 -12.58
C GLY A 83 15.95 15.30 -12.94
N PRO A 84 16.19 13.99 -13.09
CA PRO A 84 15.14 13.00 -13.32
C PRO A 84 14.11 12.91 -12.18
N CYS A 85 14.52 13.14 -10.93
CA CYS A 85 13.63 13.16 -9.78
C CYS A 85 12.72 14.39 -9.75
N MET A 86 13.23 15.55 -10.16
CA MET A 86 12.42 16.78 -10.18
C MET A 86 11.35 16.77 -11.28
N ARG A 87 11.45 15.90 -12.28
CA ARG A 87 10.42 15.75 -13.32
C ARG A 87 9.12 15.15 -12.76
N LYS A 88 8.03 15.88 -12.95
CA LYS A 88 6.67 15.47 -12.56
C LYS A 88 6.02 14.53 -13.59
N GLU A 89 6.25 14.80 -14.88
CA GLU A 89 5.60 14.10 -15.98
C GLU A 89 6.47 13.04 -16.65
N ASN A 90 5.82 12.02 -17.23
CA ASN A 90 6.49 10.99 -18.01
C ASN A 90 6.65 11.45 -19.46
N CYS A 91 7.72 11.06 -20.13
CA CYS A 91 7.99 11.53 -21.50
C CYS A 91 7.06 11.00 -22.60
N GLY A 92 6.19 10.02 -22.29
CA GLY A 92 5.28 9.37 -23.25
C GLY A 92 5.93 8.46 -24.30
N THR A 93 7.14 8.78 -24.75
CA THR A 93 7.75 8.19 -25.96
C THR A 93 8.76 7.08 -25.71
N CYS A 94 9.30 6.93 -24.50
CA CYS A 94 10.30 5.89 -24.23
C CYS A 94 9.67 4.50 -24.10
N SER A 95 10.42 3.43 -24.35
CA SER A 95 9.93 2.04 -24.25
C SER A 95 9.21 1.70 -22.93
N ASN A 96 9.64 2.27 -21.80
CA ASN A 96 8.99 2.06 -20.50
C ASN A 96 7.64 2.78 -20.39
N CYS A 97 7.49 3.91 -21.09
CA CYS A 97 6.21 4.61 -21.21
C CYS A 97 5.27 3.88 -22.16
N LEU A 98 5.78 3.38 -23.30
CA LEU A 98 5.00 2.58 -24.25
C LEU A 98 4.50 1.28 -23.59
N ASN A 99 5.34 0.62 -22.79
CA ASN A 99 5.00 -0.61 -22.07
C ASN A 99 4.57 -0.37 -20.61
N ARG A 100 3.93 0.78 -20.31
CA ARG A 100 3.62 1.19 -18.92
C ARG A 100 2.75 0.18 -18.16
N LYS A 101 1.85 -0.52 -18.84
CA LYS A 101 0.96 -1.52 -18.25
C LYS A 101 1.68 -2.80 -17.80
N ILE A 102 2.79 -3.17 -18.47
CA ILE A 102 3.44 -4.49 -18.28
C ILE A 102 4.82 -4.37 -17.63
N GLY A 103 5.59 -3.32 -17.93
CA GLY A 103 7.02 -3.29 -17.59
C GLY A 103 7.37 -3.01 -16.13
N HIS A 104 6.45 -2.46 -15.33
CA HIS A 104 6.69 -2.01 -13.93
C HIS A 104 7.93 -1.10 -13.75
N GLN A 105 8.45 -0.52 -14.83
CA GLN A 105 9.57 0.41 -14.81
C GLN A 105 9.07 1.85 -14.87
N ILE A 106 9.79 2.74 -14.17
CA ILE A 106 9.59 4.18 -14.33
C ILE A 106 10.07 4.66 -15.72
N CYS A 107 9.52 5.77 -16.20
CA CYS A 107 9.97 6.46 -17.41
C CYS A 107 11.51 6.60 -17.41
N LYS A 108 12.15 6.35 -18.56
CA LYS A 108 13.62 6.44 -18.71
C LYS A 108 14.15 7.83 -18.33
N LEU A 109 13.42 8.91 -18.66
CA LEU A 109 13.80 10.29 -18.34
C LEU A 109 13.56 10.69 -16.86
N ARG A 110 12.92 9.81 -16.08
CA ARG A 110 12.64 9.99 -14.65
C ARG A 110 13.36 9.00 -13.74
N LYS A 111 14.12 8.06 -14.31
CA LYS A 111 14.91 7.11 -13.50
C LYS A 111 15.97 7.89 -12.73
N CYS A 112 15.89 7.83 -11.40
CA CYS A 112 16.83 8.47 -10.48
C CYS A 112 18.27 8.05 -10.78
N ASP A 113 19.20 9.00 -10.79
CA ASP A 113 20.59 8.74 -11.15
C ASP A 113 21.29 7.82 -10.14
N GLU A 114 21.03 8.00 -8.85
CA GLU A 114 21.51 7.07 -7.80
C GLU A 114 20.95 5.64 -7.95
N LEU A 115 19.75 5.49 -8.50
CA LEU A 115 19.16 4.17 -8.75
C LEU A 115 19.72 3.50 -10.02
N LYS A 116 20.29 4.28 -10.95
CA LYS A 116 20.98 3.74 -12.14
C LYS A 116 22.33 3.11 -11.76
N ARG A 117 23.01 3.65 -10.74
CA ARG A 117 24.27 3.10 -10.23
C ARG A 117 24.03 1.69 -9.69
N ARG A 118 24.89 0.74 -10.08
CA ARG A 118 24.97 -0.57 -9.45
C ARG A 118 25.77 -0.38 -8.15
N LYS A 119 25.31 -0.94 -7.03
CA LYS A 119 26.21 -1.09 -5.87
C LYS A 119 27.22 -2.16 -6.25
N SER A 120 28.50 -1.82 -6.22
CA SER A 120 29.58 -2.81 -6.18
C SER A 120 29.41 -3.60 -4.88
N PRO A 121 29.65 -4.93 -4.86
CA PRO A 121 29.62 -5.71 -3.63
C PRO A 121 30.75 -5.34 -2.63
N TRP A 122 31.65 -4.43 -3.01
CA TRP A 122 32.91 -4.15 -2.33
C TRP A 122 33.09 -2.66 -1.97
N GLU A 123 32.03 -1.83 -2.08
CA GLU A 123 31.92 -0.47 -1.50
C GLU A 123 30.73 -0.35 -0.54
#